data_AF-A0A971UEH7-F1
#
_entry.id   AF-A0A971UEH7-F1
#
_cell.length_a   1.000
_cell.length_b   1.000
_cell.length_c   1.000
_cell.angle_alpha   90.00
_cell.angle_beta   90.00
_cell.angle_gamma   90.00
#
_symmetry.space_group_name_H-M   'P 1'
#
loop_
_entity.id
_entity.type
_entity.pdbx_description
1 polymer ?
#
loop_
_entity_poly.entity_id
_entity_poly.type
_entity_poly.pdbx_seq_one_letter_code
_entity_poly.pdbx_strand_id
1 'polypeptide(L)'
;MSESESYSTNDDVYEQLVAYLDGELDAETSQQVERRLAENVEYRRELQQLQRAWDMLDELPRAEVSESFTQTTVEMIALSVAEELATVPRRNRLRAWSVWCAAGIGPLLAALVGYLAVSSYLDRPNAALQRDLPVIENMDLYEVADSIDFLRQLEATGLFAEESDDAR
;
A
#
# COMPACT_ATOMS: atom_id res chain seq x y z
N MET A 1 -22.38 27.74 50.68
CA MET A 1 -22.58 28.06 49.25
C MET A 1 -22.05 29.44 48.86
N SER A 2 -21.54 30.24 49.81
CA SER A 2 -21.06 31.62 49.55
C SER A 2 -19.58 31.73 49.16
N GLU A 3 -18.77 30.68 49.34
CA GLU A 3 -17.35 30.72 48.95
C GLU A 3 -17.13 30.61 47.44
N SER A 4 -17.93 29.80 46.73
CA SER A 4 -17.74 29.58 45.29
C SER A 4 -18.06 30.80 44.41
N GLU A 5 -19.06 31.61 44.79
CA GLU A 5 -19.40 32.83 44.03
C GLU A 5 -18.32 33.92 44.16
N SER A 6 -17.64 33.96 45.30
CA SER A 6 -16.55 34.91 45.55
C SER A 6 -15.30 34.64 44.70
N TYR A 7 -14.98 33.37 44.42
CA TYR A 7 -13.83 33.02 43.58
C TYR A 7 -14.08 33.37 42.11
N SER A 8 -15.26 33.05 41.59
CA SER A 8 -15.61 33.35 40.19
C SER A 8 -15.56 34.84 39.89
N THR A 9 -16.06 35.68 40.81
CA THR A 9 -16.07 37.13 40.59
C THR A 9 -14.67 37.73 40.57
N ASN A 10 -13.75 37.22 41.40
CA ASN A 10 -12.36 37.67 41.40
C ASN A 10 -11.61 37.21 40.14
N ASP A 11 -11.87 35.99 39.66
CA ASP A 11 -11.27 35.48 38.42
C ASP A 11 -11.74 36.31 37.21
N ASP A 12 -13.03 36.66 37.13
CA ASP A 12 -13.58 37.51 36.06
C ASP A 12 -12.96 38.92 36.07
N VAL A 13 -12.76 39.48 37.27
CA VAL A 13 -12.11 40.80 37.48
C VAL A 13 -10.65 40.75 37.06
N TYR A 14 -9.95 39.67 37.41
CA TYR A 14 -8.56 39.45 37.05
C TYR A 14 -8.40 39.29 35.53
N GLU A 15 -9.24 38.46 34.90
CA GLU A 15 -9.27 38.27 33.44
C GLU A 15 -9.49 39.60 32.72
N GLN A 16 -10.46 40.41 33.18
CA GLN A 16 -10.73 41.72 32.61
C GLN A 16 -9.53 42.69 32.75
N LEU A 17 -8.79 42.66 33.86
CA LEU A 17 -7.60 43.50 34.05
C LEU A 17 -6.42 43.04 33.19
N VAL A 18 -6.25 41.73 33.00
CA VAL A 18 -5.23 41.17 32.10
C VAL A 18 -5.53 41.58 30.65
N ALA A 19 -6.77 41.38 30.19
CA ALA A 19 -7.23 41.75 28.86
C ALA A 19 -7.15 43.28 28.60
N TYR A 20 -7.20 44.08 29.66
CA TYR A 20 -6.96 45.53 29.54
C TYR A 20 -5.47 45.84 29.33
N LEU A 21 -4.56 45.09 29.97
CA LEU A 21 -3.11 45.32 29.86
C LEU A 21 -2.52 44.85 28.52
N ASP A 22 -3.01 43.75 27.97
CA ASP A 22 -2.60 43.26 26.65
C ASP A 22 -3.27 44.03 25.48
N GLY A 23 -4.34 44.77 25.77
CA GLY A 23 -5.11 45.54 24.79
C GLY A 23 -6.13 44.72 24.00
N GLU A 24 -6.55 43.56 24.51
CA GLU A 24 -7.54 42.68 23.87
C GLU A 24 -9.00 43.11 24.13
N LEU A 25 -9.25 44.07 25.03
CA LEU A 25 -10.60 44.61 25.26
C LEU A 25 -11.10 45.51 24.11
N ASP A 26 -12.39 45.41 23.82
CA ASP A 26 -13.07 46.36 22.94
C ASP A 26 -13.17 47.76 23.57
N ALA A 27 -13.51 48.76 22.76
CA ALA A 27 -13.52 50.16 23.18
C ALA A 27 -14.56 50.47 24.28
N GLU A 28 -15.71 49.79 24.27
CA GLU A 28 -16.76 50.01 25.28
C GLU A 28 -16.32 49.42 26.62
N THR A 29 -15.81 48.19 26.61
CA THR A 29 -15.33 47.52 27.82
C THR A 29 -14.11 48.21 28.40
N SER A 30 -13.18 48.69 27.56
CA SER A 30 -12.02 49.49 28.01
C SER A 30 -12.45 50.75 28.76
N GLN A 31 -13.43 51.49 28.24
CA GLN A 31 -13.95 52.69 28.91
C GLN A 31 -14.60 52.37 30.27
N GLN A 32 -15.24 51.21 30.41
CA GLN A 32 -15.81 50.77 31.68
C GLN A 32 -14.70 50.45 32.70
N VAL A 33 -13.64 49.76 32.27
CA VAL A 33 -12.46 49.47 33.10
C VAL A 33 -11.80 50.76 33.56
N GLU A 34 -11.58 51.73 32.67
CA GLU A 34 -11.03 53.04 33.02
C GLU A 34 -11.86 53.80 34.07
N ARG A 35 -13.19 53.77 33.94
CA ARG A 35 -14.09 54.37 34.93
C ARG A 35 -13.98 53.67 36.28
N ARG A 36 -13.94 52.33 36.30
CA ARG A 36 -13.75 51.54 37.52
C ARG A 36 -12.40 51.81 38.17
N LEU A 37 -11.33 51.97 37.37
CA LEU A 37 -10.02 52.36 37.88
C LEU A 37 -10.03 53.76 38.52
N ALA A 38 -10.83 54.70 38.01
CA ALA A 38 -10.96 56.02 38.61
C ALA A 38 -11.68 55.98 39.98
N GLU A 39 -12.69 55.12 40.12
CA GLU A 39 -13.57 55.07 41.29
C GLU A 39 -13.08 54.10 42.38
N ASN A 40 -12.40 53.00 42.00
CA ASN A 40 -12.05 51.92 42.91
C ASN A 40 -10.52 51.85 43.17
N VAL A 41 -10.14 52.01 44.45
CA VAL A 41 -8.74 51.93 44.89
C VAL A 41 -8.19 50.50 44.84
N GLU A 42 -8.99 49.49 45.20
CA GLU A 42 -8.54 48.09 45.20
C GLU A 42 -8.31 47.59 43.76
N TYR A 43 -9.22 47.94 42.84
CA TYR A 43 -9.08 47.60 41.42
C TYR A 43 -7.79 48.20 40.79
N ARG A 44 -7.40 49.41 41.21
CA ARG A 44 -6.10 50.00 40.83
C ARG A 44 -4.91 49.25 41.42
N ARG A 45 -5.02 48.79 42.67
CA ARG A 45 -3.94 48.03 43.32
C ARG A 45 -3.71 46.68 42.65
N GLU A 46 -4.77 46.03 42.18
CA GLU A 46 -4.67 44.79 41.41
C GLU A 46 -3.97 45.02 40.07
N LEU A 47 -4.37 46.05 39.31
CA LEU A 47 -3.69 46.43 38.08
C LEU A 47 -2.19 46.73 38.30
N GLN A 48 -1.85 47.46 39.36
CA GLN A 48 -0.46 47.76 39.74
C GLN A 48 0.33 46.53 40.18
N GLN A 49 -0.31 45.53 40.78
CA GLN A 49 0.35 44.26 41.12
C GLN A 49 0.69 43.48 39.85
N LEU A 50 -0.26 43.42 38.91
CA LEU A 50 -0.07 42.74 37.63
C LEU A 50 1.03 43.41 36.79
N GLN A 51 1.02 44.75 36.67
CA GLN A 51 2.09 45.51 35.99
C GLN A 51 3.47 45.23 36.59
N ARG A 52 3.61 45.25 37.93
CA ARG A 52 4.90 44.95 38.58
C ARG A 52 5.39 43.53 38.32
N ALA A 53 4.47 42.56 38.22
CA ALA A 53 4.85 41.19 37.87
C ALA A 53 5.41 41.11 36.44
N TRP A 54 4.80 41.84 35.49
CA TRP A 54 5.31 41.96 34.13
C TRP A 54 6.67 42.66 34.06
N ASP A 55 6.84 43.77 34.79
CA ASP A 55 8.12 44.50 34.86
C ASP A 55 9.25 43.57 35.35
N MET A 56 8.96 42.71 36.33
CA MET A 56 9.94 41.73 36.84
C MET A 56 10.27 40.63 35.82
N LEU A 57 9.32 40.26 34.94
CA LEU A 57 9.59 39.32 33.85
C LEU A 57 10.51 39.95 32.79
N ASP A 58 10.38 41.25 32.55
CA ASP A 58 11.26 41.98 31.63
C ASP A 58 12.70 42.12 32.14
N GLU A 59 12.89 42.06 33.47
CA GLU A 59 14.21 42.02 34.10
C GLU A 59 14.91 40.66 33.97
N LEU A 60 14.23 39.61 33.47
CA LEU A 60 14.84 38.29 33.36
C LEU A 60 16.02 38.30 32.38
N PRO A 61 17.16 37.68 32.76
CA PRO A 61 18.32 37.61 31.89
C PRO A 61 17.96 36.85 30.62
N ARG A 62 18.18 37.49 29.47
CA ARG A 62 18.03 36.82 28.18
C ARG A 62 19.17 35.82 28.04
N ALA A 63 18.82 34.58 27.75
CA ALA A 63 19.82 33.56 27.45
C ALA A 63 20.58 33.97 26.18
N GLU A 64 21.87 34.26 26.31
CA GLU A 64 22.75 34.44 25.17
C GLU A 64 23.02 33.06 24.56
N VAL A 65 22.50 32.84 23.36
CA VAL A 65 22.69 31.57 22.64
C VAL A 65 24.11 31.55 22.09
N SER A 66 24.91 30.57 22.50
CA SER A 66 26.23 30.33 21.91
C SER A 66 26.10 29.65 20.55
N GLU A 67 27.04 29.89 19.64
CA GLU A 67 27.09 29.21 18.33
C GLU A 67 27.11 27.66 18.46
N SER A 68 27.64 27.15 19.58
CA SER A 68 27.65 25.72 19.91
C SER A 68 26.25 25.12 20.09
N PHE A 69 25.23 25.91 20.43
CA PHE A 69 23.85 25.43 20.55
C PHE A 69 23.32 24.97 19.19
N THR A 70 23.47 25.80 18.15
CA THR A 70 23.08 25.44 16.79
C THR A 70 23.86 24.25 16.27
N GLN A 71 25.17 24.19 16.55
CA GLN A 71 26.00 23.03 16.21
C GLN A 71 25.47 21.74 16.85
N THR A 72 25.11 21.80 18.14
CA THR A 72 24.58 20.64 18.89
C THR A 72 23.25 20.16 18.33
N THR A 73 22.36 21.08 17.92
CA THR A 73 21.09 20.71 17.27
C THR A 73 21.32 20.04 15.91
N VAL A 74 22.21 20.59 15.08
CA VAL A 74 22.55 19.99 13.79
C VAL A 74 23.19 18.61 13.98
N GLU A 75 24.06 18.46 14.98
CA GLU A 75 24.68 17.18 15.33
C GLU A 75 23.65 16.15 15.80
N MET A 76 22.71 16.54 16.66
CA MET A 76 21.62 15.67 17.12
C MET A 76 20.75 15.17 15.96
N ILE A 77 20.41 16.06 15.02
CA ILE A 77 19.65 15.70 13.81
C ILE A 77 20.48 14.76 12.92
N ALA A 78 21.78 15.04 12.74
CA ALA A 78 22.65 14.18 11.95
C ALA A 78 22.77 12.77 12.55
N LEU A 79 22.86 12.66 13.88
CA LEU A 79 22.88 11.40 14.61
C LEU A 79 21.57 10.62 14.46
N SER A 80 20.42 11.28 14.59
CA SER A 80 19.11 10.60 14.45
C SER A 80 18.91 10.06 13.04
N VAL A 81 19.31 10.81 12.01
CA VAL A 81 19.27 10.35 10.62
C VAL A 81 20.21 9.17 10.39
N ALA A 82 21.42 9.20 10.96
CA ALA A 82 22.36 8.10 10.85
C ALA A 82 21.83 6.81 11.51
N GLU A 83 21.15 6.92 12.65
CA GLU A 83 20.51 5.80 13.34
C GLU A 83 19.32 5.23 12.56
N GLU A 84 18.46 6.08 11.98
CA GLU A 84 17.38 5.65 11.08
C GLU A 84 17.94 4.88 9.87
N LEU A 85 18.99 5.38 9.23
CA LEU A 85 19.63 4.69 8.11
C LEU A 85 20.32 3.38 8.51
N ALA A 86 20.87 3.28 9.73
CA ALA A 86 21.49 2.08 10.25
C ALA A 86 20.45 1.00 10.64
N THR A 87 19.26 1.42 11.06
CA THR A 87 18.15 0.53 11.43
C THR A 87 17.30 0.10 10.24
N VAL A 88 17.44 0.72 9.06
CA VAL A 88 16.91 0.14 7.82
C VAL A 88 17.55 -1.24 7.65
N PRO A 89 16.79 -2.33 7.82
CA PRO A 89 17.37 -3.64 7.68
C PRO A 89 17.83 -3.77 6.23
N ARG A 90 19.10 -4.09 6.00
CA ARG A 90 19.63 -4.57 4.71
C ARG A 90 19.03 -5.93 4.32
N ARG A 91 17.74 -6.13 4.60
CA ARG A 91 17.01 -7.37 4.41
C ARG A 91 16.61 -7.48 2.96
N ASN A 92 17.54 -8.11 2.26
CA ASN A 92 17.30 -9.07 1.20
C ASN A 92 16.97 -8.52 -0.19
N ARG A 93 17.91 -7.77 -0.78
CA ARG A 93 18.02 -7.72 -2.26
C ARG A 93 18.02 -9.13 -2.88
N LEU A 94 18.61 -10.11 -2.19
CA LEU A 94 18.62 -11.52 -2.62
C LEU A 94 17.24 -12.21 -2.54
N ARG A 95 16.38 -11.86 -1.57
CA ARG A 95 15.01 -12.39 -1.45
C ARG A 95 14.07 -11.73 -2.45
N ALA A 96 14.29 -10.45 -2.74
CA ALA A 96 13.59 -9.79 -3.84
C ALA A 96 13.95 -10.47 -5.17
N TRP A 97 15.25 -10.63 -5.48
CA TRP A 97 15.68 -11.32 -6.71
C TRP A 97 15.19 -12.77 -6.79
N SER A 98 15.17 -13.53 -5.69
CA SER A 98 14.62 -14.88 -5.69
C SER A 98 13.11 -14.92 -5.98
N VAL A 99 12.36 -13.90 -5.53
CA VAL A 99 10.91 -13.77 -5.84
C VAL A 99 10.70 -13.43 -7.32
N TRP A 100 11.51 -12.54 -7.90
CA TRP A 100 11.45 -12.22 -9.33
C TRP A 100 11.88 -13.39 -10.22
N CYS A 101 12.91 -14.15 -9.82
CA CYS A 101 13.29 -15.39 -10.51
C CYS A 101 12.22 -16.47 -10.40
N ALA A 102 11.58 -16.62 -9.23
CA ALA A 102 10.46 -17.56 -9.06
C ALA A 102 9.24 -17.18 -9.90
N ALA A 103 8.96 -15.88 -10.05
CA ALA A 103 7.86 -15.39 -10.89
C ALA A 103 8.09 -15.61 -12.40
N GLY A 104 9.35 -15.61 -12.86
CA GLY A 104 9.67 -15.87 -14.27
C GLY A 104 9.84 -17.35 -14.63
N ILE A 105 10.51 -18.13 -13.79
CA ILE A 105 10.89 -19.52 -14.09
C ILE A 105 9.75 -20.50 -13.75
N GLY A 106 8.94 -20.20 -12.73
CA GLY A 106 7.80 -21.02 -12.32
C GLY A 106 6.80 -21.34 -13.45
N PRO A 107 6.27 -20.33 -14.18
CA PRO A 107 5.32 -20.59 -15.26
C PRO A 107 5.96 -21.33 -16.46
N LEU A 108 7.24 -21.11 -16.75
CA LEU A 108 7.95 -21.83 -17.83
C LEU A 108 8.12 -23.32 -17.50
N LEU A 109 8.48 -23.67 -16.27
CA LEU A 109 8.59 -25.06 -15.85
C LEU A 109 7.23 -25.75 -15.82
N ALA A 110 6.18 -25.07 -15.32
CA ALA A 110 4.83 -25.61 -15.34
C ALA A 110 4.32 -25.86 -16.77
N ALA A 111 4.59 -24.93 -17.70
CA ALA A 111 4.25 -25.09 -19.12
C ALA A 111 5.02 -26.25 -19.77
N LEU A 112 6.32 -26.40 -19.49
CA LEU A 112 7.13 -27.49 -20.03
C LEU A 112 6.64 -28.86 -19.53
N VAL A 113 6.36 -28.98 -18.23
CA VAL A 113 5.83 -30.22 -17.64
C VAL A 113 4.45 -30.54 -18.19
N GLY A 114 3.57 -29.53 -18.31
CA GLY A 114 2.25 -29.70 -18.93
C GLY A 114 2.33 -30.17 -20.37
N TYR A 115 3.24 -29.59 -21.17
CA TYR A 115 3.47 -29.98 -22.56
C TYR A 115 3.97 -31.42 -22.69
N LEU A 116 4.91 -31.85 -21.85
CA LEU A 116 5.41 -33.23 -21.83
C LEU A 116 4.33 -34.24 -21.40
N ALA A 117 3.49 -33.88 -20.42
CA ALA A 117 2.39 -34.73 -20.00
C ALA A 117 1.33 -34.90 -21.10
N VAL A 118 0.98 -33.83 -21.81
CA VAL A 118 -0.02 -33.86 -22.89
C VAL A 118 0.50 -34.59 -24.13
N SER A 119 1.75 -34.33 -24.55
CA SER A 119 2.35 -35.00 -25.72
C SER A 119 2.41 -36.51 -25.54
N SER A 120 2.90 -37.00 -24.39
CA SER A 120 2.96 -38.44 -24.12
C SER A 120 1.57 -39.12 -24.07
N TYR A 121 0.53 -38.39 -23.69
CA TYR A 121 -0.84 -38.91 -23.67
C TYR A 121 -1.50 -38.92 -25.05
N LEU A 122 -1.21 -37.92 -25.90
CA LEU A 122 -1.78 -37.78 -27.25
C LEU A 122 -1.06 -38.59 -28.33
N ASP A 123 0.23 -38.91 -28.16
CA ASP A 123 0.97 -39.74 -29.13
C ASP A 123 0.40 -41.16 -29.21
N ARG A 124 -0.19 -41.68 -28.12
CA ARG A 124 -0.83 -43.01 -28.09
C ARG A 124 -2.11 -43.10 -28.93
N PRO A 125 -3.11 -42.22 -28.79
CA PRO A 125 -4.30 -42.23 -29.63
C PRO A 125 -4.00 -41.77 -31.07
N ASN A 126 -3.07 -40.84 -31.28
CA ASN A 126 -2.75 -40.37 -32.63
C ASN A 126 -2.07 -41.44 -33.49
N ALA A 127 -1.23 -42.30 -32.89
CA ALA A 127 -0.67 -43.44 -33.62
C ALA A 127 -1.75 -44.42 -34.09
N ALA A 128 -2.81 -44.62 -33.29
CA ALA A 128 -3.95 -45.43 -33.69
C ALA A 128 -4.75 -44.77 -34.82
N LEU A 129 -5.02 -43.46 -34.74
CA LEU A 129 -5.73 -42.72 -35.79
C LEU A 129 -4.96 -42.65 -37.11
N GLN A 130 -3.63 -42.58 -37.08
CA GLN A 130 -2.79 -42.61 -38.29
C GLN A 130 -2.74 -44.00 -38.92
N ARG A 131 -2.68 -45.06 -38.11
CA ARG A 131 -2.73 -46.44 -38.60
C ARG A 131 -4.11 -46.78 -39.18
N ASP A 132 -5.15 -46.27 -38.55
CA ASP A 132 -6.54 -46.57 -38.90
C ASP A 132 -7.10 -45.52 -39.91
N LEU A 133 -6.28 -44.55 -40.34
CA LEU A 133 -6.60 -43.53 -41.34
C LEU A 133 -7.17 -44.10 -42.65
N PRO A 134 -6.61 -45.18 -43.24
CA PRO A 134 -7.14 -45.73 -44.49
C PRO A 134 -8.55 -46.31 -44.35
N VAL A 135 -8.91 -46.73 -43.14
CA VAL A 135 -10.24 -47.27 -42.80
C VAL A 135 -11.24 -46.14 -42.58
N ILE A 136 -10.82 -45.06 -41.93
CA ILE A 136 -11.66 -43.88 -41.66
C ILE A 136 -11.95 -43.12 -42.97
N GLU A 137 -10.96 -42.97 -43.85
CA GLU A 137 -11.11 -42.25 -45.13
C GLU A 137 -12.08 -42.95 -46.08
N ASN A 138 -12.14 -44.28 -46.04
CA ASN A 138 -12.99 -45.09 -46.91
C ASN A 138 -14.21 -45.68 -46.19
N MET A 139 -14.64 -45.08 -45.07
CA MET A 139 -15.73 -45.61 -44.24
C MET A 139 -17.02 -45.83 -45.03
N ASP A 140 -17.35 -44.91 -45.94
CA ASP A 140 -18.53 -45.00 -46.81
C ASP A 140 -18.49 -46.21 -47.75
N LEU A 141 -17.30 -46.62 -48.21
CA LEU A 141 -17.13 -47.80 -49.07
C LEU A 141 -17.31 -49.10 -48.27
N TYR A 142 -16.92 -49.09 -47.00
CA TYR A 142 -17.09 -50.25 -46.11
C TYR A 142 -18.52 -50.37 -45.57
N GLU A 143 -19.29 -49.28 -45.46
CA GLU A 143 -20.70 -49.32 -45.06
C GLU A 143 -21.59 -50.02 -46.09
N VAL A 144 -21.26 -49.90 -47.38
CA VAL A 144 -21.98 -50.60 -48.47
C VAL A 144 -21.74 -52.11 -48.44
N ALA A 145 -20.55 -52.53 -48.00
CA ALA A 145 -20.20 -53.92 -47.78
C ALA A 145 -20.67 -54.37 -46.40
N ASP A 146 -22.00 -54.48 -46.24
CA ASP A 146 -22.76 -54.78 -45.01
C ASP A 146 -22.17 -55.92 -44.13
N SER A 147 -21.33 -56.81 -44.68
CA SER A 147 -20.58 -57.80 -43.89
C SER A 147 -19.22 -58.22 -44.50
N ILE A 148 -18.31 -58.69 -43.63
CA ILE A 148 -17.01 -59.26 -44.01
C ILE A 148 -17.20 -60.55 -44.84
N ASP A 149 -18.25 -61.32 -44.58
CA ASP A 149 -18.53 -62.55 -45.33
C ASP A 149 -18.89 -62.26 -46.79
N PHE A 150 -19.57 -61.14 -47.07
CA PHE A 150 -19.82 -60.66 -48.43
C PHE A 150 -18.51 -60.33 -49.16
N LEU A 151 -17.58 -59.62 -48.52
CA LEU A 151 -16.28 -59.30 -49.11
C LEU A 151 -15.44 -60.57 -49.40
N ARG A 152 -15.48 -61.56 -48.51
CA ARG A 152 -14.82 -62.86 -48.73
C ARG A 152 -15.43 -63.64 -49.89
N GLN A 153 -16.76 -63.62 -50.03
CA GLN A 153 -17.42 -64.23 -51.18
C GLN A 153 -17.11 -63.51 -52.48
N LEU A 154 -17.00 -62.18 -52.44
CA LEU A 154 -16.67 -61.34 -53.57
C LEU A 154 -15.23 -61.57 -54.06
N GLU A 155 -14.28 -61.73 -53.13
CA GLU A 155 -12.90 -62.15 -53.45
C GLU A 155 -12.88 -63.56 -54.05
N ALA A 156 -13.63 -64.50 -53.46
CA ALA A 156 -13.71 -65.88 -53.96
C ALA A 156 -14.32 -65.99 -55.36
N THR A 157 -15.16 -65.03 -55.78
CA THR A 157 -15.66 -64.95 -57.16
C THR A 157 -14.62 -64.51 -58.19
N GLY A 158 -13.43 -64.06 -57.77
CA GLY A 158 -12.31 -63.72 -58.67
C GLY A 158 -12.59 -62.53 -59.59
N LEU A 159 -13.68 -61.79 -59.37
CA LEU A 159 -14.21 -60.76 -60.27
C LEU A 159 -13.29 -59.52 -60.38
N PHE A 160 -12.40 -59.34 -59.41
CA PHE A 160 -11.42 -58.25 -59.34
C PHE A 160 -9.98 -58.73 -59.56
N ALA A 161 -9.78 -59.99 -59.96
CA ALA A 161 -8.48 -60.48 -60.39
C ALA A 161 -8.22 -60.04 -61.84
N GLU A 162 -8.04 -58.75 -62.08
CA GLU A 162 -7.60 -58.24 -63.37
C GLU A 162 -6.06 -58.12 -63.39
N GLU A 163 -5.47 -59.05 -64.14
CA GLU A 163 -4.26 -58.89 -64.96
C GLU A 163 -3.04 -58.20 -64.29
N SER A 164 -2.40 -58.92 -63.37
CA SER A 164 -0.97 -58.70 -63.08
C SER A 164 -0.12 -59.58 -63.99
N ASP A 165 -0.17 -59.32 -65.30
CA ASP A 165 0.82 -59.84 -66.26
C ASP A 165 0.99 -58.87 -67.44
N ASP A 166 1.76 -57.81 -67.24
CA ASP A 166 2.85 -57.41 -68.14
C ASP A 166 3.39 -56.02 -67.73
N ALA A 167 4.61 -55.99 -67.20
CA ALA A 167 5.69 -55.12 -67.68
C ALA A 167 6.91 -55.22 -66.74
N ARG A 168 8.01 -55.63 -67.36
CA ARG A 168 9.40 -55.47 -66.91
C ARG A 168 9.76 -54.00 -66.70
#